data_AF-A0A9C9K062-F1
#
_entry.id   AF-A0A9C9K062-F1
#
_cell.length_a   1.000
_cell.length_b   1.000
_cell.length_c   1.000
_cell.angle_alpha   90.00
_cell.angle_beta   90.00
_cell.angle_gamma   90.00
#
_symmetry.space_group_name_H-M   'P 1'
#
loop_
_entity.id
_entity.type
_entity.pdbx_description
1 polymer ?
#
loop_
_entity_poly.entity_id
_entity_poly.type
_entity_poly.pdbx_seq_one_letter_code
_entity_poly.pdbx_strand_id
1 'polypeptide(L)'
;MDRKENLYEKNLTRLKKIAEKKGYVFNSNEDWVKQVIRLMTNNFEEYGKYFCPCKQHHPVDPEVDVVCPCPTLDKEVAEEGFCHCRLFYRKGFEKKQMDILKTITCPG
;
A
#
# COMPACT_ATOMS: atom_id res chain seq x y z
N MET A 1 9.33 10.14 23.71
CA MET A 1 9.05 9.41 22.45
C MET A 1 7.56 9.37 22.26
N ASP A 2 7.07 9.97 21.17
CA ASP A 2 5.64 10.01 20.89
C ASP A 2 5.11 8.60 20.61
N ARG A 3 3.98 8.24 21.24
CA ARG A 3 3.31 6.93 21.05
C ARG A 3 3.11 6.61 19.57
N LYS A 4 2.76 7.62 18.77
CA LYS A 4 2.48 7.51 17.34
C LYS A 4 3.73 7.17 16.53
N GLU A 5 4.88 7.74 16.88
CA GLU A 5 6.16 7.46 16.22
C GLU A 5 6.57 5.99 16.44
N ASN A 6 6.38 5.47 17.66
CA ASN A 6 6.62 4.05 17.94
C ASN A 6 5.71 3.11 17.11
N LEU A 7 4.43 3.48 16.94
CA LEU A 7 3.51 2.69 16.11
C LEU A 7 3.91 2.73 14.63
N TYR A 8 4.39 3.89 14.15
CA TYR A 8 4.91 4.03 12.81
C TYR A 8 6.12 3.13 12.56
N GLU A 9 7.12 3.14 13.45
CA GLU A 9 8.31 2.29 13.34
C GLU A 9 7.99 0.80 13.38
N LYS A 10 7.04 0.40 14.23
CA LYS A 10 6.53 -0.98 14.27
C LYS A 10 5.88 -1.39 12.94
N ASN A 11 5.05 -0.51 12.37
CA ASN A 11 4.39 -0.75 11.08
C ASN A 11 5.42 -0.82 9.94
N LEU A 12 6.39 0.09 9.92
CA LEU A 12 7.48 0.10 8.94
C LEU A 12 8.29 -1.20 8.99
N THR A 13 8.68 -1.64 10.20
CA THR A 13 9.43 -2.88 10.40
C THR A 13 8.64 -4.09 9.91
N ARG A 14 7.35 -4.13 10.20
CA ARG A 14 6.44 -5.17 9.73
C ARG A 14 6.36 -5.20 8.20
N LEU A 15 6.21 -4.04 7.56
CA LEU A 15 6.14 -3.95 6.10
C LEU A 15 7.46 -4.34 5.42
N LYS A 16 8.60 -3.97 6.01
CA LYS A 16 9.93 -4.42 5.55
C LYS A 16 10.02 -5.95 5.54
N LYS A 17 9.59 -6.62 6.62
CA LYS A 17 9.55 -8.09 6.69
C LYS A 17 8.64 -8.72 5.62
N ILE A 18 7.50 -8.10 5.33
CA ILE A 18 6.59 -8.56 4.27
C ILE A 18 7.28 -8.42 2.91
N ALA A 19 7.91 -7.28 2.65
CA ALA A 19 8.65 -7.02 1.41
C ALA A 19 9.78 -8.04 1.21
N GLU A 20 10.59 -8.29 2.25
CA GLU A 20 11.68 -9.27 2.22
C GLU A 20 11.16 -10.69 1.96
N LYS A 21 10.13 -11.12 2.70
CA LYS A 21 9.55 -12.47 2.57
C LYS A 21 8.96 -12.72 1.19
N LYS A 22 8.36 -11.70 0.56
CA LYS A 22 7.70 -11.82 -0.74
C LYS A 22 8.58 -11.38 -1.92
N GLY A 23 9.78 -10.86 -1.65
CA GLY A 23 10.68 -10.33 -2.68
C GLY A 23 10.16 -9.05 -3.35
N TYR A 24 9.47 -8.19 -2.59
CA TYR A 24 8.98 -6.89 -3.05
C TYR A 24 9.92 -5.76 -2.65
N VAL A 25 9.78 -4.64 -3.34
CA VAL A 25 10.47 -3.38 -3.05
C VAL A 25 9.45 -2.28 -2.78
N PHE A 26 9.82 -1.30 -1.95
CA PHE A 26 8.97 -0.13 -1.75
C PHE A 26 8.96 0.76 -3.00
N ASN A 27 7.92 1.59 -3.12
CA ASN A 27 7.88 2.64 -4.13
C ASN A 27 9.08 3.58 -3.99
N SER A 28 9.63 4.03 -5.12
CA SER A 28 10.70 5.02 -5.18
C SER A 28 10.27 6.40 -4.64
N ASN A 29 8.97 6.70 -4.62
CA ASN A 29 8.46 7.91 -3.98
C ASN A 29 8.35 7.72 -2.46
N GLU A 30 9.36 8.17 -1.72
CA GLU A 30 9.40 8.05 -0.27
C GLU A 30 8.25 8.75 0.45
N ASP A 31 7.82 9.91 -0.02
CA ASP A 31 6.76 10.70 0.62
C ASP A 31 5.42 9.96 0.54
N TRP A 32 5.15 9.33 -0.62
CA TRP A 32 4.01 8.45 -0.79
C TRP A 32 4.08 7.25 0.16
N VAL A 33 5.23 6.60 0.26
CA VAL A 33 5.43 5.47 1.18
C VAL A 33 5.17 5.89 2.62
N LYS A 34 5.76 7.00 3.07
CA LYS A 34 5.57 7.55 4.42
C LYS A 34 4.10 7.86 4.68
N GLN A 35 3.39 8.45 3.71
CA GLN A 35 1.97 8.76 3.83
C GLN A 35 1.11 7.50 3.97
N VAL A 36 1.31 6.48 3.12
CA VAL A 36 0.55 5.22 3.18
C VAL A 36 0.77 4.51 4.51
N ILE A 37 2.02 4.46 4.99
CA ILE A 37 2.34 3.86 6.29
C ILE A 37 1.65 4.64 7.42
N ARG A 38 1.65 5.98 7.37
CA ARG A 38 0.97 6.82 8.35
C ARG A 38 -0.54 6.58 8.38
N LEU A 39 -1.20 6.47 7.22
CA LEU A 39 -2.64 6.17 7.13
C LEU A 39 -2.95 4.81 7.79
N MET A 40 -2.18 3.78 7.47
CA MET A 40 -2.32 2.47 8.11
C MET A 40 -2.05 2.50 9.62
N THR A 41 -1.09 3.32 10.05
CA THR A 41 -0.78 3.50 11.48
C THR A 41 -1.93 4.19 12.21
N ASN A 42 -2.59 5.18 11.59
CA ASN A 42 -3.78 5.81 12.15
C ASN A 42 -4.93 4.80 12.28
N ASN A 43 -5.16 3.98 11.25
CA ASN A 43 -6.16 2.92 11.32
C ASN A 43 -5.90 1.92 12.46
N PHE A 44 -4.63 1.61 12.71
CA PHE A 44 -4.24 0.75 13.83
C PHE A 44 -4.45 1.43 15.18
N GLU A 45 -4.17 2.73 15.27
CA GLU A 45 -4.38 3.52 16.48
C GLU A 45 -5.86 3.61 16.86
N GLU A 46 -6.75 3.72 15.87
CA GLU A 46 -8.20 3.89 16.07
C GLU A 46 -8.95 2.55 16.17
N TYR A 47 -8.66 1.59 15.29
CA TYR A 47 -9.42 0.34 15.15
C TYR A 47 -8.62 -0.92 15.55
N GLY A 48 -7.35 -0.78 15.94
CA GLY A 48 -6.50 -1.89 16.39
C GLY A 48 -5.97 -2.80 15.28
N LYS A 49 -6.22 -2.49 14.00
CA LYS A 49 -5.75 -3.27 12.83
C LYS A 49 -5.22 -2.37 11.72
N TYR A 50 -4.26 -2.87 10.95
CA TYR A 50 -3.67 -2.15 9.81
C TYR A 50 -4.53 -2.29 8.54
N PHE A 51 -5.69 -1.66 8.48
CA PHE A 51 -6.57 -1.69 7.31
C PHE A 51 -5.89 -1.12 6.05
N CYS A 52 -6.15 -1.70 4.86
CA CYS A 52 -5.58 -1.15 3.62
C CYS A 52 -6.19 0.22 3.36
N PRO A 53 -5.39 1.29 3.27
CA PRO A 53 -5.92 2.62 2.97
C PRO A 53 -6.55 2.69 1.57
N CYS A 54 -6.26 1.70 0.73
CA CYS A 54 -6.70 1.59 -0.65
C CYS A 54 -8.07 0.92 -0.86
N LYS A 55 -8.49 0.08 0.09
CA LYS A 55 -9.65 -0.84 -0.04
C LYS A 55 -10.58 -0.76 1.18
N GLN A 56 -10.34 0.19 2.06
CA GLN A 56 -11.19 0.45 3.22
C GLN A 56 -12.37 1.35 2.85
N HIS A 57 -13.44 1.25 3.61
CA HIS A 57 -14.52 2.24 3.60
C HIS A 57 -14.07 3.53 4.30
N HIS A 58 -14.83 4.61 4.10
CA HIS A 58 -14.63 5.87 4.81
C HIS A 58 -15.97 6.27 5.46
N PRO A 59 -16.15 6.08 6.79
CA PRO A 59 -15.18 5.58 7.78
C PRO A 59 -14.88 4.07 7.64
N VAL A 60 -13.82 3.59 8.30
CA VAL A 60 -13.41 2.18 8.26
C VAL A 60 -14.49 1.30 8.90
N ASP A 61 -14.83 0.21 8.22
CA ASP A 61 -15.72 -0.83 8.73
C ASP A 61 -14.88 -2.05 9.17
N PRO A 62 -14.71 -2.29 10.49
CA PRO A 62 -13.84 -3.37 10.98
C PRO A 62 -14.30 -4.79 10.64
N GLU A 63 -15.57 -4.99 10.24
CA GLU A 63 -16.13 -6.29 9.88
C GLU A 63 -15.91 -6.62 8.40
N VAL A 64 -15.88 -5.59 7.55
CA VAL A 64 -15.81 -5.75 6.09
C VAL A 64 -14.42 -5.41 5.53
N ASP A 65 -13.73 -4.45 6.14
CA ASP A 65 -12.49 -3.91 5.59
C ASP A 65 -11.31 -4.86 5.68
N VAL A 66 -10.50 -4.84 4.62
CA VAL A 66 -9.35 -5.74 4.51
C VAL A 66 -8.13 -5.18 5.24
N VAL A 67 -7.46 -6.05 5.99
CA VAL A 67 -6.19 -5.73 6.65
C VAL A 67 -5.03 -5.92 5.67
N CYS A 68 -4.06 -5.02 5.68
CA CYS A 68 -2.80 -5.16 4.97
C CYS A 68 -1.92 -6.19 5.70
N PRO A 69 -1.30 -7.20 5.06
CA PRO A 69 -1.32 -7.47 3.62
C PRO A 69 -2.68 -8.01 3.16
N CYS A 70 -3.27 -7.36 2.16
CA CYS A 70 -4.56 -7.79 1.62
C CYS A 70 -4.40 -9.10 0.83
N PRO A 71 -5.45 -9.94 0.73
CA PRO A 71 -5.38 -11.21 0.00
C PRO A 71 -5.13 -11.02 -1.49
N THR A 72 -5.45 -9.84 -2.03
CA THR A 72 -5.26 -9.47 -3.44
C THR A 72 -3.85 -8.96 -3.76
N LEU A 73 -3.02 -8.68 -2.74
CA LEU A 73 -1.70 -8.07 -2.91
C LEU A 73 -0.79 -8.88 -3.84
N ASP A 74 -0.72 -10.19 -3.63
CA ASP A 74 0.16 -11.06 -4.40
C ASP A 74 -0.29 -11.14 -5.88
N LYS A 75 -1.61 -11.14 -6.10
CA LYS A 75 -2.21 -11.15 -7.43
C LYS A 75 -1.93 -9.84 -8.17
N GLU A 76 -2.17 -8.70 -7.52
CA GLU A 76 -1.90 -7.36 -8.08
C GLU A 76 -0.42 -7.18 -8.43
N VAL A 77 0.49 -7.57 -7.54
CA VAL A 77 1.93 -7.47 -7.81
C VAL A 77 2.38 -8.46 -8.89
N ALA A 78 1.73 -9.61 -9.04
CA ALA A 78 2.03 -10.55 -10.11
C ALA A 78 1.52 -10.08 -11.48
N GLU A 79 0.31 -9.50 -11.54
CA GLU A 79 -0.35 -9.07 -12.78
C GLU A 79 0.09 -7.67 -13.23
N GLU A 80 0.06 -6.68 -12.34
CA GLU A 80 0.37 -5.27 -12.66
C GLU A 80 1.82 -4.90 -12.31
N GLY A 81 2.50 -5.71 -11.48
CA GLY A 81 3.84 -5.42 -10.99
C GLY A 81 3.89 -4.52 -9.74
N PHE A 82 2.75 -4.04 -9.26
CA PHE A 82 2.61 -3.22 -8.05
C PHE A 82 1.29 -3.45 -7.34
N CYS A 83 1.24 -3.20 -6.01
CA CYS A 83 -0.04 -3.18 -5.29
C CYS A 83 -0.86 -1.96 -5.71
N HIS A 84 -2.18 -2.04 -5.63
CA HIS A 84 -3.07 -0.90 -5.93
C HIS A 84 -2.73 0.36 -5.11
N CYS A 85 -2.28 0.16 -3.86
CA CYS A 85 -1.76 1.19 -2.97
C CYS A 85 -0.46 1.88 -3.44
N ARG A 86 0.22 1.35 -4.46
CA ARG A 86 1.56 1.74 -4.90
C ARG A 86 2.56 1.81 -3.75
N LEU A 87 2.42 0.95 -2.75
CA LEU A 87 3.35 0.80 -1.64
C LEU A 87 4.44 -0.21 -1.99
N PHE A 88 4.04 -1.38 -2.50
CA PHE A 88 4.91 -2.47 -2.89
C PHE A 88 4.93 -2.65 -4.40
N TYR A 89 6.12 -2.95 -4.90
CA TYR A 89 6.43 -3.24 -6.29
C TYR A 89 7.16 -4.57 -6.37
N ARG A 90 7.00 -5.29 -7.48
CA ARG A 90 7.82 -6.47 -7.77
C ARG A 90 9.28 -6.03 -7.91
N LYS A 91 10.21 -6.82 -7.37
CA LYS A 91 11.65 -6.59 -7.58
C LYS A 91 11.97 -6.63 -9.07
N GLY A 92 12.63 -5.58 -9.58
CA GLY A 92 12.93 -5.43 -11.01
C GLY A 92 11.76 -4.88 -11.84
N PHE A 93 10.70 -4.36 -11.23
CA PHE A 93 9.67 -3.61 -11.94
C PHE A 93 10.25 -2.27 -12.42
N GLU A 94 10.59 -2.20 -13.71
CA GLU A 94 10.90 -0.95 -14.39
C GLU A 94 9.58 -0.29 -14.80
N LYS A 95 9.39 0.99 -14.44
CA LYS A 95 8.33 1.81 -15.03
C LYS A 95 8.65 2.00 -16.52
N LYS A 96 8.43 0.98 -17.35
CA LYS A 96 8.28 1.20 -18.78
C LYS A 96 7.05 2.08 -18.93
N GLN A 97 7.34 3.33 -19.27
CA GLN A 97 6.45 4.40 -19.65
C GLN A 97 5.11 3.83 -20.12
N MET A 98 4.10 3.92 -19.26
CA MET A 98 2.76 3.47 -19.60
C MET A 98 2.27 4.42 -20.69
N ASP A 99 2.25 3.90 -21.89
CA ASP A 99 2.09 4.61 -23.15
C ASP A 99 0.85 5.51 -23.18
N ILE A 100 1.02 6.58 -23.94
CA ILE A 100 0.23 7.81 -24.11
C ILE A 100 -1.19 7.59 -24.73
N LEU A 101 -1.83 6.43 -24.57
CA LEU A 101 -3.00 6.04 -25.37
C LEU A 101 -4.39 6.06 -24.69
N LYS A 102 -4.55 6.58 -23.47
CA LYS A 102 -5.89 6.86 -22.89
C LYS A 102 -6.36 8.31 -23.04
N THR A 103 -5.63 9.13 -23.78
CA THR A 103 -5.94 10.56 -23.98
C THR A 103 -6.71 10.89 -25.26
N ILE A 104 -7.12 9.92 -26.07
CA ILE A 104 -7.95 10.22 -27.25
C ILE A 104 -9.09 9.22 -27.35
N THR A 105 -10.16 9.48 -26.62
CA THR A 105 -11.52 9.49 -27.15
C THR A 105 -12.41 10.04 -26.04
N CYS A 106 -12.69 11.34 -26.09
CA CYS A 106 -13.99 11.84 -25.70
C CYS A 106 -14.95 11.48 -26.85
N PRO A 107 -15.84 10.49 -26.74
CA PRO A 107 -17.12 10.60 -27.42
C PRO A 107 -17.93 11.60 -26.59
N GLY A 108 -18.30 12.72 -27.22
CA GLY A 108 -18.99 13.84 -26.57
C GLY A 108 -20.38 13.54 -26.06
#